data_AF-A0A932B5X7-F1
#
_entry.id   AF-A0A932B5X7-F1
#
_cell.length_a   1.000
_cell.length_b   1.000
_cell.length_c   1.000
_cell.angle_alpha   90.00
_cell.angle_beta   90.00
_cell.angle_gamma   90.00
#
_symmetry.space_group_name_H-M   'P 1'
#
loop_
_entity.id
_entity.type
_entity.pdbx_description
1 polymer ?
#
loop_
_entity_poly.entity_id
_entity_poly.type
_entity_poly.pdbx_seq_one_letter_code
_entity_poly.pdbx_strand_id
1 'polypeptide(L)' 'MNKYSSLALRALWASVPLAMGLMASQAQAVPSFARQTGQDCAACHIGAYGPQLTPFGIKFKLGALRAF' A
#
# COMPACT_ATOMS: atom_id res chain seq x y z
N MET A 1 -13.70 44.87 -1.56
CA MET A 1 -13.20 43.48 -1.49
C MET A 1 -12.06 43.34 -2.49
N ASN A 2 -10.81 43.38 -2.02
CA ASN A 2 -9.63 43.55 -2.87
C ASN A 2 -9.17 42.22 -3.49
N LYS A 3 -9.11 42.19 -4.82
CA LYS A 3 -8.64 41.08 -5.68
C LYS A 3 -7.25 40.54 -5.27
N TYR A 4 -6.46 41.36 -4.60
CA TYR A 4 -5.13 41.02 -4.07
C TYR A 4 -5.19 40.03 -2.88
N SER A 5 -6.23 40.09 -2.04
CA SER A 5 -6.40 39.19 -0.88
C SER A 5 -6.79 37.77 -1.31
N SER A 6 -7.63 37.66 -2.35
CA SER A 6 -8.02 36.35 -2.91
C SER A 6 -6.91 35.68 -3.72
N LEU A 7 -6.00 36.45 -4.33
CA LEU A 7 -4.79 35.93 -4.99
C LEU A 7 -3.78 35.38 -3.96
N ALA A 8 -3.56 36.09 -2.86
CA ALA A 8 -2.68 35.63 -1.77
C ALA A 8 -3.22 34.35 -1.11
N LEU A 9 -4.53 34.26 -0.89
CA LEU A 9 -5.17 33.07 -0.32
C LEU A 9 -5.05 31.85 -1.25
N ARG A 10 -5.15 32.04 -2.57
CA ARG A 10 -4.94 30.98 -3.57
C ARG A 10 -3.49 30.50 -3.61
N ALA A 11 -2.53 31.40 -3.52
CA ALA A 11 -1.11 31.04 -3.48
C ALA A 11 -0.76 30.23 -2.22
N LEU A 12 -1.35 30.60 -1.07
CA LEU A 12 -1.21 29.84 0.18
C LEU A 12 -1.82 28.44 0.09
N TRP A 13 -2.97 28.28 -0.56
CA TRP A 13 -3.56 26.96 -0.77
C TRP A 13 -2.77 26.11 -1.77
N ALA A 14 -2.16 26.72 -2.77
CA ALA A 14 -1.35 26.02 -3.77
C ALA A 14 -0.02 25.49 -3.21
N SER A 15 0.53 26.06 -2.14
CA SER A 15 1.79 25.61 -1.53
C SER A 15 1.63 24.39 -0.62
N VAL A 16 0.43 24.12 -0.11
CA VAL A 16 0.13 22.98 0.77
C VAL A 16 0.53 21.62 0.16
N PRO A 17 0.09 21.24 -1.07
CA PRO A 17 0.46 19.94 -1.65
C PRO A 17 1.97 19.81 -1.91
N LEU A 18 2.65 20.91 -2.25
CA LEU A 18 4.09 20.92 -2.45
C LEU A 18 4.84 20.66 -1.13
N ALA A 19 4.41 21.32 -0.05
CA ALA A 19 4.96 21.09 1.29
C ALA A 19 4.71 19.64 1.78
N MET A 20 3.53 19.08 1.51
CA MET A 20 3.22 17.67 1.83
C MET A 20 4.10 16.70 1.04
N GLY A 21 4.37 16.98 -0.24
CA GLY A 21 5.24 16.15 -1.08
C GLY A 21 6.68 16.10 -0.57
N LEU A 22 7.21 17.21 -0.05
CA LEU A 22 8.56 17.27 0.52
C LEU A 22 8.70 16.52 1.86
N MET A 23 7.58 16.30 2.56
CA MET A 23 7.51 15.56 3.83
C MET A 23 7.11 14.09 3.64
N ALA A 24 6.94 13.62 2.40
CA ALA A 24 6.58 12.24 2.14
C ALA A 24 7.76 11.30 2.47
N SER A 25 7.52 10.31 3.32
CA SER A 25 8.48 9.25 3.61
C SER A 25 8.51 8.20 2.49
N GLN A 26 9.64 7.52 2.33
CA GLN A 26 9.77 6.40 1.41
C GLN A 26 8.81 5.28 1.82
N ALA A 27 7.85 4.95 0.95
CA ALA A 27 7.01 3.77 1.13
C ALA A 27 7.87 2.51 1.01
N GLN A 28 8.03 1.78 2.11
CA GLN A 28 8.69 0.48 2.11
C GLN A 28 7.73 -0.57 1.58
N ALA A 29 7.81 -0.86 0.28
CA ALA A 29 7.07 -1.97 -0.32
C ALA A 29 7.63 -3.29 0.23
N VAL A 30 6.80 -4.06 0.93
CA VAL A 30 7.17 -5.40 1.37
C VAL A 30 7.26 -6.29 0.13
N PRO A 31 8.35 -7.07 -0.07
CA PRO A 31 8.45 -7.96 -1.23
C PRO A 31 7.26 -8.92 -1.30
N SER A 32 6.83 -9.32 -2.51
CA SER A 32 5.70 -10.25 -2.63
C SER A 32 6.01 -11.58 -1.93
N PHE A 33 5.00 -12.17 -1.27
CA PHE A 33 5.13 -13.46 -0.57
C PHE A 33 5.85 -14.52 -1.40
N ALA A 34 5.45 -14.69 -2.67
CA ALA A 34 6.06 -15.66 -3.58
C ALA A 34 7.57 -15.42 -3.82
N ARG A 35 8.04 -14.16 -3.80
CA ARG A 35 9.49 -13.87 -3.89
C ARG A 35 10.21 -14.12 -2.57
N GLN A 36 9.54 -13.88 -1.44
CA GLN A 36 10.15 -14.09 -0.13
C GLN A 36 10.30 -15.57 0.20
N THR A 37 9.34 -16.41 -0.19
CA THR A 37 9.26 -17.82 0.22
C THR A 37 9.53 -18.81 -0.90
N GLY A 38 9.52 -18.36 -2.16
CA GLY A 38 9.58 -19.24 -3.33
C GLY A 38 8.32 -20.09 -3.54
N GLN A 39 7.25 -19.88 -2.77
CA GLN A 39 6.01 -20.64 -2.89
C GLN A 39 5.17 -20.16 -4.09
N ASP A 40 4.58 -21.11 -4.80
CA ASP A 40 3.64 -20.82 -5.89
C ASP A 40 2.40 -20.10 -5.38
N CYS A 41 1.78 -19.27 -6.23
CA CYS A 41 0.52 -18.59 -5.91
C CYS A 41 -0.59 -19.59 -5.52
N ALA A 42 -0.56 -20.79 -6.11
CA ALA A 42 -1.49 -21.88 -5.83
C ALA A 42 -1.37 -22.45 -4.41
N ALA A 43 -0.26 -22.20 -3.70
CA ALA A 43 -0.11 -22.61 -2.31
C ALA A 43 -1.15 -21.91 -1.42
N CYS A 44 -1.38 -20.61 -1.63
CA CYS A 44 -2.37 -19.83 -0.88
C CYS A 44 -3.74 -19.76 -1.57
N HIS A 45 -3.79 -19.62 -2.90
CA HIS A 45 -5.02 -19.36 -3.64
C HIS A 45 -5.50 -20.57 -4.45
N ILE A 46 -6.78 -20.90 -4.34
CA ILE A 46 -7.41 -21.89 -5.21
C ILE A 46 -7.43 -21.32 -6.64
N GLY A 47 -6.85 -22.05 -7.59
CA GLY A 47 -6.69 -21.58 -8.97
C GLY A 47 -5.63 -20.48 -9.15
N ALA A 48 -4.68 -20.36 -8.22
CA ALA A 48 -3.55 -19.41 -8.21
C ALA A 48 -3.91 -17.92 -8.04
N TYR A 49 -5.06 -17.46 -8.54
CA TYR A 49 -5.47 -16.04 -8.50
C TYR A 49 -6.91 -15.84 -8.02
N GLY A 50 -7.57 -16.92 -7.55
CA GLY A 50 -8.94 -16.85 -7.04
C GLY A 50 -9.01 -16.22 -5.64
N PRO A 51 -10.11 -15.57 -5.24
CA PRO A 51 -10.26 -14.99 -3.90
C PRO A 51 -10.35 -16.06 -2.80
N GLN A 52 -10.63 -17.31 -3.18
CA GLN A 52 -10.75 -18.42 -2.26
C GLN A 52 -9.36 -18.97 -1.89
N LEU A 53 -9.14 -19.19 -0.60
CA LEU A 53 -7.88 -19.66 -0.06
C LEU A 53 -7.89 -21.18 0.17
N THR A 54 -6.74 -21.81 0.01
CA THR A 54 -6.53 -23.20 0.44
C THR A 54 -6.54 -23.27 1.98
N PRO A 55 -6.66 -24.46 2.59
CA PRO A 55 -6.51 -24.60 4.05
C PRO A 55 -5.19 -24.05 4.58
N PHE A 56 -4.11 -24.16 3.78
CA PHE A 56 -2.82 -23.53 4.08
C PHE A 56 -2.92 -22.00 4.05
N GLY A 57 -3.47 -21.43 2.98
CA GLY A 57 -3.64 -19.99 2.83
C GLY A 57 -4.49 -19.35 3.94
N ILE A 58 -5.50 -20.07 4.43
CA ILE A 58 -6.31 -19.64 5.57
C ILE A 58 -5.46 -19.57 6.84
N LYS A 59 -4.70 -20.62 7.17
CA LYS A 59 -3.84 -20.65 8.36
C LYS A 59 -2.74 -19.59 8.31
N PHE A 60 -2.16 -19.37 7.13
CA PHE A 60 -1.18 -18.31 6.90
C PHE A 60 -1.79 -16.92 7.11
N LYS A 61 -2.96 -16.64 6.53
CA LYS A 61 -3.67 -15.36 6.69
C LYS A 61 -4.06 -15.07 8.13
N LEU A 62 -4.41 -16.10 8.91
CA LEU A 62 -4.71 -15.98 10.33
C LEU A 62 -3.44 -15.87 11.21
N GLY A 63 -2.24 -15.89 10.62
CA GLY A 63 -0.97 -15.81 11.35
C GLY A 63 -0.62 -17.07 12.15
N ALA A 64 -1.37 -18.16 11.99
CA ALA A 64 -1.14 -19.43 12.65
C ALA A 64 0.05 -20.18 12.05
N LEU A 65 0.34 -19.97 10.77
CA LEU A 65 1.63 -20.28 10.16
C LEU A 65 2.34 -18.96 9.85
N ARG A 66 3.36 -18.62 10.63
CA ARG A 66 4.37 -17.65 10.18
C ARG A 66 5.35 -18.41 9.31
N ALA A 67 5.53 -17.97 8.07
CA ALA A 67 6.57 -18.51 7.18
C ALA A 67 7.92 -17.93 7.63
N PHE A 68 8.44 -18.43 8.76
CA PHE A 68 9.79 -18.24 9.26
C PHE A 68 10.22 -19.52 9.98
#